data_AF-A0A508AF81-F1
#
_entry.id   AF-A0A508AF81-F1
#
_cell.length_a   1.000
_cell.length_b   1.000
_cell.length_c   1.000
_cell.angle_alpha   90.00
_cell.angle_beta   90.00
_cell.angle_gamma   90.00
#
_symmetry.space_group_name_H-M   'P 1'
#
loop_
_entity.id
_entity.type
_entity.pdbx_description
1 polymer ?
#
loop_
_entity_poly.entity_id
_entity_poly.type
_entity_poly.pdbx_seq_one_letter_code
_entity_poly.pdbx_strand_id
1 'polypeptide(L)'
;MTPAITTALLVHQRAGLSQERSRLEQTRVADGTDTSPDKTNLNTQLPQSTTDELAERTRRADDALPEGSSARDRVRTSVLTYLDFIAERSPGWVTYQVLAGHDPGDEAARVRREAREAAVAALAEVVGGSRGHRDDFALWGYLGFLDDACLRWVHAGCPDDQRHSLIDATLGCLEGALGDWRR
;
A
#
# COMPACT_ATOMS: atom_id res chain seq x y z
N MET A 1 10.01 5.76 -15.35
CA MET A 1 10.16 4.66 -14.38
C MET A 1 8.80 4.45 -13.76
N THR A 2 8.10 3.38 -14.14
CA THR A 2 6.73 3.11 -13.67
C THR A 2 6.81 2.69 -12.20
N PRO A 3 6.09 3.36 -11.27
CA PRO A 3 6.09 2.92 -9.88
C PRO A 3 5.50 1.52 -9.80
N ALA A 4 6.07 0.65 -8.96
CA ALA A 4 5.46 -0.65 -8.70
C ALA A 4 4.10 -0.45 -8.00
N ILE A 5 3.13 -1.34 -8.29
CA ILE A 5 1.76 -1.32 -7.75
C ILE A 5 1.77 -1.08 -6.22
N THR A 6 2.67 -1.76 -5.52
CA THR A 6 2.80 -1.71 -4.07
C THR A 6 3.49 -0.46 -3.52
N THR A 7 4.41 0.14 -4.28
CA THR A 7 5.06 1.41 -3.88
C THR A 7 4.05 2.53 -3.79
N ALA A 8 3.11 2.56 -4.72
CA ALA A 8 2.08 3.57 -4.76
C ALA A 8 1.07 3.41 -3.61
N LEU A 9 0.79 2.18 -3.15
CA LEU A 9 0.05 1.92 -1.90
C LEU A 9 0.77 2.44 -0.64
N LEU A 10 2.11 2.46 -0.62
CA LEU A 10 2.88 3.05 0.49
C LEU A 10 2.92 4.58 0.47
N VAL A 11 3.02 5.19 -0.71
CA VAL A 11 3.03 6.66 -0.84
C VAL A 11 1.72 7.25 -0.29
N HIS A 12 0.60 6.55 -0.49
CA HIS A 12 -0.70 6.86 0.08
C HIS A 12 -0.63 6.98 1.61
N GLN A 13 0.05 6.05 2.29
CA GLN A 13 0.14 6.02 3.74
C GLN A 13 1.07 7.12 4.29
N ARG A 14 2.18 7.41 3.61
CA ARG A 14 3.14 8.48 4.00
C ARG A 14 2.47 9.85 4.12
N ALA A 15 1.59 10.18 3.18
CA ALA A 15 1.03 11.52 3.09
C ALA A 15 -0.02 11.84 4.17
N GLY A 16 -0.81 10.84 4.57
CA GLY A 16 -1.73 11.00 5.72
C GLY A 16 -0.99 11.35 7.02
N LEU A 17 0.21 10.79 7.20
CA LEU A 17 0.98 10.91 8.45
C LEU A 17 1.74 12.24 8.57
N SER A 18 2.19 12.81 7.44
CA SER A 18 2.87 14.11 7.44
C SER A 18 1.93 15.25 7.82
N GLN A 19 0.64 15.13 7.49
CA GLN A 19 -0.35 16.17 7.75
C GLN A 19 -0.87 16.14 9.19
N GLU A 20 -1.14 14.94 9.72
CA GLU A 20 -1.53 14.75 11.12
C GLU A 20 -0.49 15.36 12.08
N ARG A 21 0.81 15.20 11.77
CA ARG A 21 1.88 15.84 12.57
C ARG A 21 1.80 17.37 12.53
N SER A 22 1.64 17.96 11.35
CA SER A 22 1.53 19.42 11.19
C SER A 22 0.32 19.97 11.96
N ARG A 23 -0.80 19.23 11.98
CA ARG A 23 -2.01 19.57 12.74
C ARG A 23 -1.82 19.44 14.25
N LEU A 24 -1.20 18.37 14.73
CA LEU A 24 -0.88 18.16 16.14
C LEU A 24 0.13 19.20 16.65
N GLU A 25 1.12 19.57 15.83
CA GLU A 25 2.06 20.66 16.13
C GLU A 25 1.33 22.01 16.22
N GLN A 26 0.42 22.31 15.30
CA GLN A 26 -0.37 23.55 15.32
C GLN A 26 -1.34 23.65 16.50
N THR A 27 -2.00 22.53 16.86
CA THR A 27 -2.90 22.48 18.04
C THR A 27 -2.13 22.58 19.35
N ARG A 28 -0.92 22.00 19.43
CA ARG A 28 -0.02 22.13 20.59
C ARG A 28 0.52 23.55 20.76
N VAL A 29 0.77 24.26 19.65
CA VAL A 29 1.16 25.68 19.68
C VAL A 29 -0.02 26.58 20.09
N ALA A 30 -1.26 26.18 19.79
CA ALA A 30 -2.46 26.93 20.17
C ALA A 30 -2.84 26.79 21.66
N ASP A 31 -2.49 25.69 22.31
CA ASP A 31 -2.96 25.36 23.69
C ASP A 31 -1.97 25.77 24.81
N GLY A 32 -0.90 26.51 24.49
CA GLY A 32 -0.10 27.27 25.46
C GLY A 32 0.53 26.49 26.63
N THR A 33 0.62 25.16 26.58
CA THR A 33 1.20 24.34 27.66
C THR A 33 2.61 23.88 27.29
N ASP A 34 3.59 24.69 27.72
CA ASP A 34 4.97 24.27 27.88
C ASP A 34 5.07 23.36 29.10
N THR A 35 5.01 22.04 28.88
CA THR A 35 5.64 21.07 29.79
C THR A 35 6.36 19.99 28.98
N SER A 36 7.67 19.94 29.21
CA SER A 36 8.64 18.84 29.18
C SER A 36 8.40 17.64 28.24
N PRO A 37 9.41 17.22 27.44
CA PRO A 37 9.27 16.14 26.46
C PRO A 37 9.36 14.78 27.14
N ASP A 38 8.23 14.26 27.62
CA ASP A 38 8.11 12.83 27.96
C ASP A 38 8.09 12.00 26.66
N LYS A 39 9.29 11.56 26.27
CA LYS A 39 9.76 10.33 25.60
C LYS A 39 8.79 9.39 24.82
N THR A 40 7.65 9.86 24.32
CA THR A 40 6.67 9.01 23.61
C THR A 40 6.10 9.68 22.37
N ASN A 41 6.90 10.46 21.64
CA ASN A 41 6.56 10.80 20.25
C ASN A 41 7.34 9.86 19.33
N LEU A 42 6.92 8.59 19.33
CA LEU A 42 7.42 7.60 18.39
C LEU A 42 7.11 8.15 16.99
N ASN A 43 8.15 8.40 16.19
CA ASN A 43 8.03 8.92 14.81
C ASN A 43 7.01 8.08 14.01
N THR A 44 5.79 8.60 13.87
CA THR A 44 4.66 7.96 13.16
C THR A 44 4.71 8.19 11.65
N GLN A 45 5.86 8.53 11.06
CA GLN A 45 6.03 8.59 9.61
C GLN A 45 6.74 7.34 9.12
N LEU A 46 6.26 6.76 8.01
CA LEU A 46 7.10 5.90 7.17
C LEU A 46 8.16 6.80 6.52
N PRO A 47 9.46 6.62 6.83
CA PRO A 47 10.51 7.40 6.20
C PRO A 47 10.46 7.26 4.67
N GLN A 48 10.79 8.31 3.92
CA GLN A 48 10.85 8.26 2.46
C GLN A 48 11.74 7.11 1.95
N SER A 49 12.83 6.83 2.68
CA SER A 49 13.70 5.67 2.45
C SER A 49 12.97 4.33 2.49
N THR A 50 11.88 4.21 3.24
CA THR A 50 11.10 2.97 3.39
C THR A 50 10.16 2.74 2.19
N THR A 51 9.60 3.82 1.63
CA THR A 51 8.88 3.77 0.36
C THR A 51 9.81 3.43 -0.80
N ASP A 52 10.98 4.06 -0.83
CA ASP A 52 12.01 3.82 -1.85
C ASP A 52 12.54 2.38 -1.75
N GLU A 53 12.71 1.86 -0.54
CA GLU A 53 13.09 0.47 -0.29
C GLU A 53 12.07 -0.52 -0.85
N LEU A 54 10.76 -0.34 -0.60
CA LEU A 54 9.76 -1.24 -1.18
C LEU A 54 9.72 -1.13 -2.71
N ALA A 55 9.89 0.08 -3.26
CA ALA A 55 9.99 0.26 -4.70
C ALA A 55 11.14 -0.53 -5.30
N GLU A 56 12.30 -0.45 -4.67
CA GLU A 56 13.49 -1.18 -5.09
C GLU A 56 13.32 -2.70 -4.93
N ARG A 57 12.74 -3.16 -3.81
CA ARG A 57 12.43 -4.59 -3.62
C ARG A 57 11.47 -5.10 -4.68
N THR A 58 10.42 -4.35 -4.99
CA THR A 58 9.41 -4.78 -5.96
C THR A 58 9.97 -4.79 -7.39
N ARG A 59 10.81 -3.79 -7.75
CA ARG A 59 11.53 -3.82 -9.04
C ARG A 59 12.46 -5.02 -9.15
N ARG A 60 13.31 -5.27 -8.14
CA ARG A 60 14.21 -6.43 -8.15
C ARG A 60 13.46 -7.76 -8.23
N ALA A 61 12.31 -7.86 -7.57
CA ALA A 61 11.48 -9.06 -7.62
C ALA A 61 10.86 -9.27 -9.02
N ASP A 62 10.40 -8.19 -9.67
CA ASP A 62 9.87 -8.24 -11.03
C ASP A 62 10.98 -8.52 -12.07
N ASP A 63 12.16 -7.89 -11.94
CA ASP A 63 13.32 -8.12 -12.81
C ASP A 63 13.89 -9.54 -12.70
N ALA A 64 13.66 -10.21 -11.56
CA ALA A 64 14.07 -11.59 -11.33
C ALA A 64 13.11 -12.62 -11.97
N LEU A 65 11.94 -12.20 -12.46
CA LEU A 65 11.01 -13.08 -13.14
C LEU A 65 11.55 -13.50 -14.52
N PRO A 66 11.35 -14.77 -14.93
CA PRO A 66 11.68 -15.19 -16.29
C PRO A 66 11.04 -14.30 -17.35
N GLU A 67 11.74 -14.08 -18.46
CA GLU A 67 11.16 -13.42 -19.63
C GLU A 67 9.87 -14.12 -20.06
N GLY A 68 8.84 -13.34 -20.37
CA GLY A 68 7.51 -13.87 -20.72
C GLY A 68 6.66 -14.31 -19.53
N SER A 69 7.07 -14.06 -18.28
CA SER A 69 6.22 -14.29 -17.10
C SER A 69 4.87 -13.58 -17.23
N SER A 70 3.81 -14.30 -16.86
CA SER A 70 2.43 -13.83 -17.01
C SER A 70 2.11 -12.63 -16.12
N ALA A 71 1.09 -11.86 -16.47
CA ALA A 71 0.56 -10.81 -15.61
C ALA A 71 0.22 -11.33 -14.21
N ARG A 72 -0.32 -12.55 -14.12
CA ARG A 72 -0.63 -13.22 -12.85
C ARG A 72 0.63 -13.45 -12.00
N ASP A 73 1.72 -13.92 -12.61
CA ASP A 73 2.97 -14.17 -11.89
C ASP A 73 3.63 -12.88 -11.43
N ARG A 74 3.56 -11.81 -12.23
CA ARG A 74 4.02 -10.47 -11.86
C ARG A 74 3.22 -9.90 -10.69
N VAL A 75 1.88 -9.97 -10.74
CA VAL A 75 1.01 -9.55 -9.63
C VAL A 75 1.28 -10.38 -8.37
N ARG A 76 1.37 -11.71 -8.51
CA ARG A 76 1.71 -12.62 -7.39
C ARG A 76 3.04 -12.22 -6.73
N THR A 77 4.07 -11.94 -7.53
CA THR A 77 5.40 -11.55 -7.06
C THR A 77 5.39 -10.21 -6.33
N SER A 78 4.63 -9.24 -6.86
CA SER A 78 4.42 -7.94 -6.23
C SER A 78 3.68 -8.06 -4.89
N VAL A 79 2.65 -8.90 -4.80
CA VAL A 79 1.93 -9.18 -3.54
C VAL A 79 2.84 -9.89 -2.54
N LEU A 80 3.58 -10.93 -2.96
CA LEU A 80 4.53 -11.62 -2.10
C LEU A 80 5.55 -10.65 -1.48
N THR A 81 6.15 -9.81 -2.31
CA THR A 81 7.11 -8.78 -1.87
C THR A 81 6.50 -7.82 -0.87
N TYR A 82 5.22 -7.46 -1.05
CA TYR A 82 4.50 -6.63 -0.10
C TYR A 82 4.30 -7.32 1.25
N LEU A 83 3.90 -8.59 1.24
CA LEU A 83 3.65 -9.35 2.46
C LEU A 83 4.95 -9.55 3.26
N ASP A 84 6.09 -9.81 2.60
CA ASP A 84 7.40 -9.85 3.26
C ASP A 84 7.71 -8.52 3.94
N PHE A 85 7.54 -7.44 3.20
CA PHE A 85 7.81 -6.10 3.70
C PHE A 85 6.96 -5.73 4.91
N ILE A 86 5.67 -6.10 4.90
CA ILE A 86 4.73 -5.91 5.99
C ILE A 86 5.11 -6.77 7.20
N ALA A 87 5.40 -8.06 7.00
CA ALA A 87 5.75 -8.98 8.08
C ALA A 87 7.01 -8.54 8.83
N GLU A 88 8.04 -8.09 8.11
CA GLU A 88 9.27 -7.54 8.69
C GLU A 88 9.06 -6.30 9.58
N ARG A 89 7.92 -5.60 9.44
CA ARG A 89 7.63 -4.31 10.08
C ARG A 89 6.37 -4.33 10.97
N SER A 90 5.74 -5.50 11.12
CA SER A 90 4.62 -5.70 12.04
C SER A 90 5.09 -5.67 13.50
N PRO A 91 4.35 -5.07 14.44
CA PRO A 91 3.02 -4.44 14.31
C PRO A 91 3.05 -2.97 13.90
N GLY A 92 4.23 -2.35 13.76
CA GLY A 92 4.37 -0.93 13.41
C GLY A 92 3.63 -0.55 12.12
N TRP A 93 3.56 -1.49 11.17
CA TRP A 93 2.73 -1.40 9.96
C TRP A 93 1.25 -1.02 10.19
N VAL A 94 0.59 -1.63 11.18
CA VAL A 94 -0.85 -1.38 11.47
C VAL A 94 -1.06 0.02 11.98
N THR A 95 -0.15 0.50 12.83
CA THR A 95 -0.18 1.88 13.33
C THR A 95 -0.15 2.88 12.16
N TYR A 96 0.61 2.59 11.10
CA TYR A 96 0.66 3.45 9.91
C TYR A 96 -0.64 3.42 9.07
N GLN A 97 -1.25 2.25 8.87
CA GLN A 97 -2.53 2.15 8.14
C GLN A 97 -3.68 2.84 8.88
N VAL A 98 -3.80 2.60 10.19
CA VAL A 98 -4.90 3.14 11.01
C VAL A 98 -4.83 4.68 11.08
N LEU A 99 -3.63 5.25 11.20
CA LEU A 99 -3.42 6.69 11.22
C LEU A 99 -3.66 7.34 9.84
N ALA A 100 -3.30 6.67 8.74
CA ALA A 100 -3.54 7.19 7.39
C ALA A 100 -5.04 7.32 7.03
N GLY A 101 -5.90 6.52 7.67
CA GLY A 101 -7.34 6.49 7.41
C GLY A 101 -8.19 7.53 8.16
N HIS A 102 -7.66 8.19 9.20
CA HIS A 102 -8.46 9.02 10.12
C HIS A 102 -8.30 10.55 9.97
N ASP A 103 -7.42 11.06 9.09
CA ASP A 103 -7.23 12.51 8.94
C ASP A 103 -8.03 13.11 7.75
N PRO A 104 -9.02 14.01 8.02
CA PRO A 104 -9.87 14.65 7.01
C PRO A 104 -9.23 15.87 6.31
N GLY A 105 -7.91 16.08 6.41
CA GLY A 105 -7.24 17.16 5.68
C GLY A 105 -7.28 17.01 4.15
N ASP A 106 -7.64 18.09 3.43
CA ASP A 106 -7.79 18.09 1.96
C ASP A 106 -6.51 17.66 1.21
N GLU A 107 -5.35 18.09 1.70
CA GLU A 107 -4.05 17.79 1.09
C GLU A 107 -3.66 16.31 1.26
N ALA A 108 -3.88 15.72 2.43
CA ALA A 108 -3.67 14.29 2.68
C ALA A 108 -4.61 13.45 1.83
N ALA A 109 -5.87 13.88 1.68
CA ALA A 109 -6.83 13.24 0.77
C ALA A 109 -6.36 13.31 -0.69
N ARG A 110 -5.84 14.45 -1.14
CA ARG A 110 -5.28 14.63 -2.50
C ARG A 110 -4.09 13.69 -2.74
N VAL A 111 -3.10 13.67 -1.85
CA VAL A 111 -1.93 12.82 -2.04
C VAL A 111 -2.30 11.33 -1.94
N ARG A 112 -3.23 10.96 -1.06
CA ARG A 112 -3.80 9.61 -1.00
C ARG A 112 -4.45 9.20 -2.32
N ARG A 113 -5.20 10.12 -2.94
CA ARG A 113 -5.84 9.94 -4.23
C ARG A 113 -4.83 9.78 -5.35
N GLU A 114 -3.81 10.65 -5.43
CA GLU A 114 -2.74 10.58 -6.44
C GLU A 114 -1.92 9.29 -6.34
N ALA A 115 -1.60 8.88 -5.12
CA ALA A 115 -0.89 7.63 -4.87
C ALA A 115 -1.74 6.42 -5.29
N ARG A 116 -3.05 6.45 -5.02
CA ARG A 116 -3.97 5.41 -5.46
C ARG A 116 -4.11 5.38 -6.99
N GLU A 117 -4.19 6.53 -7.64
CA GLU A 117 -4.20 6.65 -9.10
C GLU A 117 -2.92 6.08 -9.73
N ALA A 118 -1.75 6.36 -9.15
CA ALA A 118 -0.49 5.78 -9.59
C ALA A 118 -0.44 4.26 -9.42
N ALA A 119 -1.00 3.73 -8.32
CA ALA A 119 -1.11 2.28 -8.09
C ALA A 119 -2.01 1.60 -9.12
N VAL A 120 -3.16 2.22 -9.42
CA VAL A 120 -4.09 1.74 -10.45
C VAL A 120 -3.43 1.75 -11.83
N ALA A 121 -2.72 2.83 -12.18
CA ALA A 121 -2.01 2.92 -13.45
C ALA A 121 -0.93 1.83 -13.57
N ALA A 122 -0.13 1.62 -12.53
CA ALA A 122 0.87 0.57 -12.50
C ALA A 122 0.26 -0.83 -12.65
N LEU A 123 -0.87 -1.08 -11.98
CA LEU A 123 -1.56 -2.36 -12.07
C LEU A 123 -2.15 -2.56 -13.46
N ALA A 124 -2.73 -1.52 -14.05
CA ALA A 124 -3.24 -1.52 -15.41
C ALA A 124 -2.15 -1.95 -16.40
N GLU A 125 -0.94 -1.36 -16.31
CA GLU A 125 0.18 -1.73 -17.18
C GLU A 125 0.54 -3.23 -17.04
N VAL A 126 0.61 -3.76 -15.82
CA VAL A 126 0.93 -5.18 -15.57
C VAL A 126 -0.12 -6.11 -16.18
N VAL A 127 -1.40 -5.72 -16.18
CA VAL A 127 -2.50 -6.53 -16.75
C VAL A 127 -2.81 -6.19 -18.22
N GLY A 128 -1.92 -5.46 -18.90
CA GLY A 128 -2.06 -5.14 -20.33
C GLY A 128 -3.10 -4.06 -20.64
N GLY A 129 -3.24 -3.07 -19.76
CA GLY A 129 -4.06 -1.85 -19.89
C GLY A 129 -5.48 -1.94 -19.32
N SER A 130 -6.16 -0.79 -19.22
CA SER A 130 -7.61 -0.71 -18.96
C SER A 130 -8.39 -0.60 -20.28
N ARG A 131 -9.45 -1.40 -20.46
CA ARG A 131 -10.31 -1.44 -21.68
C ARG A 131 -11.70 -0.83 -21.45
N GLY A 132 -11.89 -0.07 -20.37
CA GLY A 132 -13.12 0.64 -20.07
C GLY A 132 -13.53 0.53 -18.61
N HIS A 133 -14.73 1.02 -18.29
CA HIS A 133 -15.15 1.22 -16.91
C HIS A 133 -15.16 -0.03 -16.04
N ARG A 134 -15.42 -1.21 -16.62
CA ARG A 134 -15.35 -2.47 -15.86
C ARG A 134 -13.94 -2.71 -15.31
N ASP A 135 -12.93 -2.52 -16.14
CA ASP A 135 -11.53 -2.69 -15.73
C ASP A 135 -11.14 -1.62 -14.71
N ASP A 136 -11.59 -0.37 -14.89
CA ASP A 136 -11.34 0.70 -13.92
C ASP A 136 -11.89 0.31 -12.54
N PHE A 137 -13.16 -0.11 -12.46
CA PHE A 137 -13.73 -0.57 -11.20
C PHE A 137 -13.02 -1.81 -10.63
N ALA A 138 -12.57 -2.73 -11.48
CA ALA A 138 -11.82 -3.91 -11.05
C ALA A 138 -10.47 -3.54 -10.42
N LEU A 139 -9.70 -2.66 -11.06
CA LEU A 139 -8.38 -2.22 -10.61
C LEU A 139 -8.49 -1.42 -9.30
N TRP A 140 -9.45 -0.47 -9.24
CA TRP A 140 -9.71 0.30 -8.03
C TRP A 140 -10.20 -0.58 -6.89
N GLY A 141 -11.12 -1.51 -7.17
CA GLY A 141 -11.69 -2.43 -6.18
C GLY A 141 -10.66 -3.41 -5.62
N TYR A 142 -9.81 -3.98 -6.48
CA TYR A 142 -8.75 -4.89 -6.06
C TYR A 142 -7.79 -4.28 -5.05
N LEU A 143 -7.37 -3.02 -5.24
CA LEU A 143 -6.48 -2.36 -4.29
C LEU A 143 -7.15 -2.19 -2.91
N GLY A 144 -8.47 -1.94 -2.87
CA GLY A 144 -9.21 -1.90 -1.62
C GLY A 144 -9.30 -3.27 -0.95
N PHE A 145 -9.57 -4.31 -1.73
CA PHE A 145 -9.55 -5.69 -1.24
C PHE A 145 -8.19 -6.09 -0.69
N LEU A 146 -7.09 -5.78 -1.39
CA LEU A 146 -5.73 -6.09 -0.97
C LEU A 146 -5.38 -5.39 0.34
N ASP A 147 -5.71 -4.10 0.47
CA ASP A 147 -5.46 -3.34 1.69
C ASP A 147 -6.18 -3.97 2.90
N ASP A 148 -7.47 -4.27 2.78
CA ASP A 148 -8.27 -4.88 3.86
C ASP A 148 -7.81 -6.31 4.20
N ALA A 149 -7.45 -7.11 3.19
CA ALA A 149 -6.94 -8.46 3.39
C ALA A 149 -5.59 -8.45 4.14
N CYS A 150 -4.69 -7.55 3.76
CA CYS A 150 -3.43 -7.33 4.46
C CYS A 150 -3.68 -6.86 5.90
N LEU A 151 -4.58 -5.89 6.12
CA LEU A 151 -4.89 -5.40 7.46
C LEU A 151 -5.40 -6.54 8.36
N ARG A 152 -6.30 -7.39 7.87
CA ARG A 152 -6.79 -8.57 8.59
C ARG A 152 -5.66 -9.53 8.95
N TRP A 153 -4.77 -9.83 8.01
CA TRP A 153 -3.64 -10.74 8.23
C TRP A 153 -2.66 -10.21 9.28
N VAL A 154 -2.38 -8.91 9.25
CA VAL A 154 -1.50 -8.28 10.23
C VAL A 154 -2.14 -8.21 11.61
N HIS A 155 -3.45 -7.96 11.71
CA HIS A 155 -4.19 -8.06 12.98
C HIS A 155 -4.15 -9.47 13.58
N ALA A 156 -4.01 -10.51 12.76
CA ALA A 156 -3.82 -11.88 13.21
C ALA A 156 -2.36 -12.20 13.60
N GLY A 157 -1.43 -11.25 13.48
CA GLY A 157 -0.01 -11.44 13.80
C GLY A 157 0.85 -11.93 12.64
N CYS A 158 0.40 -11.74 11.39
CA CYS A 158 1.08 -12.19 10.17
C CYS A 158 1.41 -13.70 10.15
N PRO A 159 0.46 -14.60 10.45
CA PRO A 159 0.76 -16.03 10.51
C PRO A 159 1.10 -16.59 9.12
N ASP A 160 2.19 -17.35 9.03
CA ASP A 160 2.75 -17.87 7.78
C ASP A 160 1.79 -18.81 7.04
N ASP A 161 0.98 -19.58 7.77
CA ASP A 161 0.03 -20.53 7.22
C ASP A 161 -1.13 -19.87 6.44
N GLN A 162 -1.43 -18.60 6.72
CA GLN A 162 -2.46 -17.83 6.00
C GLN A 162 -1.92 -17.14 4.74
N ARG A 163 -0.60 -17.05 4.59
CA ARG A 163 0.04 -16.23 3.56
C ARG A 163 -0.35 -16.67 2.15
N HIS A 164 -0.31 -17.97 1.88
CA HIS A 164 -0.71 -18.50 0.58
C HIS A 164 -2.21 -18.31 0.31
N SER A 165 -3.07 -18.47 1.33
CA SER A 165 -4.50 -18.22 1.19
C SER A 165 -4.81 -16.75 0.88
N LEU A 166 -4.08 -15.80 1.47
CA LEU A 166 -4.21 -14.38 1.14
C LEU A 166 -3.85 -14.12 -0.32
N ILE A 167 -2.72 -14.66 -0.78
CA ILE A 167 -2.29 -14.53 -2.18
C ILE A 167 -3.35 -15.10 -3.12
N ASP A 168 -3.85 -16.31 -2.86
CA ASP A 168 -4.86 -16.93 -3.71
C ASP A 168 -6.16 -16.12 -3.73
N ALA A 169 -6.58 -15.55 -2.60
CA ALA A 169 -7.76 -14.69 -2.53
C ALA A 169 -7.59 -13.38 -3.30
N THR A 170 -6.42 -12.72 -3.20
CA THR A 170 -6.14 -11.47 -3.92
C THR A 170 -6.07 -11.69 -5.43
N LEU A 171 -5.40 -12.76 -5.87
CA LEU A 171 -5.40 -13.16 -7.27
C LEU A 171 -6.81 -13.55 -7.73
N GLY A 172 -7.56 -14.34 -6.97
CA GLY A 172 -8.93 -14.72 -7.33
C GLY A 172 -9.87 -13.52 -7.44
N CYS A 173 -9.72 -12.51 -6.57
CA CYS A 173 -10.51 -11.29 -6.59
C CYS A 173 -10.39 -10.55 -7.92
N LEU A 174 -9.15 -10.29 -8.34
CA LEU A 174 -8.92 -9.54 -9.57
C LEU A 174 -9.19 -10.41 -10.82
N GLU A 175 -9.14 -11.74 -10.69
CA GLU A 175 -9.52 -12.68 -11.76
C GLU A 175 -11.01 -12.74 -12.00
N GLY A 176 -11.80 -12.80 -10.93
CA GLY A 176 -13.24 -12.68 -11.06
C GLY A 176 -13.65 -11.36 -11.71
N ALA A 177 -12.93 -10.28 -11.42
CA ALA A 177 -13.25 -8.95 -11.93
C ALA A 177 -12.82 -8.75 -13.39
N LEU A 178 -11.60 -9.14 -13.77
CA LEU A 178 -11.02 -8.94 -15.11
C LEU A 178 -11.25 -10.11 -16.08
N GLY A 179 -11.63 -11.29 -15.57
CA GLY A 179 -11.68 -12.53 -16.34
C GLY A 179 -10.28 -13.10 -16.57
N ASP A 180 -10.09 -13.86 -17.64
CA ASP A 180 -8.75 -14.27 -18.08
C ASP A 180 -7.98 -12.99 -18.45
N TRP A 181 -7.08 -12.59 -17.55
CA TRP A 181 -6.30 -11.34 -17.48
C TRP A 181 -5.38 -11.03 -18.66
N ARG A 182 -5.63 -11.74 -19.77
CA ARG A 182 -5.08 -11.64 -21.10
C ARG A 182 -3.81 -12.49 -21.21
N ARG A 183 -3.94 -13.58 -21.99
CA ARG A 183 -2.89 -14.55 -22.35
C ARG A 183 -1.55 -13.91 -22.66
#